data_AF-A0A380G7S0-F1
#
_entry.id   AF-A0A380G7S0-F1
#
_cell.length_a   1.000
_cell.length_b   1.000
_cell.length_c   1.000
_cell.angle_alpha   90.00
_cell.angle_beta   90.00
_cell.angle_gamma   90.00
#
_symmetry.space_group_name_H-M   'P 1'
#
loop_
_entity.id
_entity.type
_entity.pdbx_description
1 polymer ?
#
loop_
_entity_poly.entity_id
_entity_poly.type
_entity_poly.pdbx_seq_one_letter_code
_entity_poly.pdbx_strand_id
1 'polypeptide(L)'
;MNTTQFIIYSENDVKKIAENIALFQKKEYGVDINAKEIIDELMNKGRCDIAYTELDNEEGEIQVYIDFKNFRLVREITFCELPFPMMIKEVQDLESIEEMILESESLNFDELVSCIVDYDELNIEELKSLTL
;
A
#
# COMPACT_ATOMS: atom_id res chain seq x y z
N MET A 1 -17.12 7.96 -23.52
CA MET A 1 -15.87 8.61 -23.95
C MET A 1 -14.87 8.43 -22.82
N ASN A 2 -13.82 7.63 -23.01
CA ASN A 2 -12.72 7.55 -22.03
C ASN A 2 -11.84 8.77 -22.25
N THR A 3 -11.97 9.76 -21.38
CA THR A 3 -11.05 10.89 -21.35
C THR A 3 -9.75 10.37 -20.77
N THR A 4 -8.74 10.14 -21.61
CA THR A 4 -7.39 9.88 -21.12
C THR A 4 -6.90 11.16 -20.44
N GLN A 5 -6.93 11.19 -19.11
CA GLN A 5 -6.29 12.24 -18.33
C GLN A 5 -4.78 12.02 -18.38
N PHE A 6 -4.07 12.96 -18.99
CA PHE A 6 -2.61 13.03 -18.88
C PHE A 6 -2.30 13.76 -17.59
N ILE A 7 -1.88 13.02 -16.57
CA ILE A 7 -1.43 13.61 -15.32
C ILE A 7 0.05 13.94 -15.52
N ILE A 8 0.38 15.24 -15.48
CA ILE A 8 1.74 15.74 -15.65
C ILE A 8 2.26 16.07 -14.25
N TYR A 9 3.25 15.32 -13.79
CA TYR A 9 4.01 15.59 -12.57
C TYR A 9 5.43 16.04 -12.95
N SER A 10 6.04 16.87 -12.11
CA SER A 10 7.44 17.25 -12.30
C SER A 10 8.37 16.14 -11.79
N GLU A 11 9.58 16.05 -12.34
CA GLU A 11 10.62 15.14 -11.85
C GLU A 11 10.91 15.37 -10.35
N ASN A 12 10.79 16.61 -9.88
CA ASN A 12 10.99 16.96 -8.48
C ASN A 12 9.93 16.36 -7.56
N ASP A 13 8.67 16.26 -8.01
CA ASP A 13 7.57 15.73 -7.19
C ASP A 13 7.74 14.22 -6.97
N VAL A 14 8.04 13.49 -8.05
CA VAL A 14 8.34 12.04 -7.99
C VAL A 14 9.53 11.79 -7.07
N LYS A 15 10.58 12.60 -7.23
CA LYS A 15 11.78 12.49 -6.40
C LYS A 15 11.46 12.71 -4.92
N LYS A 16 10.61 13.69 -4.60
CA LYS A 16 10.24 13.98 -3.21
C LYS A 16 9.48 12.82 -2.56
N ILE A 17 8.51 12.24 -3.27
CA ILE A 17 7.79 11.04 -2.81
C ILE A 17 8.77 9.89 -2.59
N ALA A 18 9.70 9.66 -3.54
CA ALA A 18 10.69 8.61 -3.41
C ALA A 18 11.67 8.82 -2.24
N GLU A 19 12.09 10.05 -1.98
CA GLU A 19 12.92 10.39 -0.82
C GLU A 19 12.18 10.13 0.50
N ASN A 20 10.90 10.49 0.58
CA ASN A 20 10.07 10.23 1.76
C ASN A 20 9.90 8.73 2.02
N ILE A 21 9.60 7.95 0.98
CA ILE A 21 9.52 6.48 1.09
C ILE A 21 10.87 5.90 1.52
N ALA A 22 11.99 6.36 0.95
CA ALA A 22 13.32 5.89 1.34
C ALA A 22 13.63 6.17 2.81
N LEU A 23 13.28 7.38 3.30
CA LEU A 23 13.44 7.75 4.71
C LEU A 23 12.58 6.87 5.63
N PHE A 24 11.34 6.61 5.24
CA PHE A 24 10.45 5.70 5.95
C PHE A 24 11.03 4.27 6.02
N GLN A 25 11.44 3.71 4.88
CA GLN A 25 12.03 2.37 4.80
C GLN A 25 13.26 2.21 5.70
N LYS A 26 14.11 3.25 5.74
CA LYS A 26 15.27 3.30 6.62
C LYS A 26 14.90 3.38 8.09
N LYS A 27 13.86 4.14 8.43
CA LYS A 27 13.40 4.32 9.80
C LYS A 27 12.76 3.06 10.36
N GLU A 28 11.87 2.42 9.60
CA GLU A 28 11.06 1.30 10.08
C GLU A 28 11.76 -0.05 9.93
N TYR A 29 12.42 -0.29 8.78
CA TYR A 29 13.04 -1.59 8.49
C TYR A 29 14.57 -1.57 8.58
N GLY A 30 15.19 -0.40 8.79
CA GLY A 30 16.66 -0.26 8.78
C GLY A 30 17.27 -0.44 7.38
N VAL A 31 16.47 -0.41 6.32
CA VAL A 31 16.91 -0.64 4.94
C VAL A 31 17.34 0.67 4.30
N ASP A 32 18.59 0.76 3.85
CA ASP A 32 19.10 1.94 3.14
C ASP A 32 18.81 1.82 1.64
N ILE A 33 17.53 1.95 1.27
CA ILE A 33 17.10 1.92 -0.12
C ILE A 33 17.41 3.25 -0.80
N ASN A 34 17.88 3.18 -2.05
CA ASN A 34 18.18 4.38 -2.82
C ASN A 34 16.87 4.96 -3.39
N ALA A 35 16.63 6.27 -3.20
CA ALA A 35 15.49 6.96 -3.80
C ALA A 35 15.40 6.75 -5.32
N LYS A 36 16.53 6.57 -6.01
CA LYS A 36 16.56 6.26 -7.44
C LYS A 36 15.83 4.95 -7.78
N GLU A 37 15.98 3.92 -6.95
CA GLU A 37 15.32 2.63 -7.16
C GLU A 37 13.80 2.79 -7.00
N ILE A 38 13.36 3.55 -6.01
CA ILE A 38 11.94 3.87 -5.81
C ILE A 38 11.37 4.70 -6.98
N ILE A 39 12.13 5.69 -7.49
CA ILE A 39 11.74 6.43 -8.70
C ILE A 39 11.54 5.46 -9.88
N ASP A 40 12.46 4.54 -10.09
CA ASP A 40 12.36 3.55 -11.16
C ASP A 40 11.13 2.63 -10.97
N GLU A 41 10.76 2.28 -9.74
CA GLU A 41 9.51 1.53 -9.47
C GLU A 41 8.26 2.34 -9.78
N LEU A 42 8.16 3.56 -9.24
CA LEU A 42 7.02 4.45 -9.45
C LEU A 42 6.82 4.74 -10.95
N MET A 43 7.90 4.97 -11.69
CA MET A 43 7.82 5.30 -13.12
C MET A 43 7.56 4.07 -14.02
N ASN A 44 8.19 2.92 -13.73
CA ASN A 44 8.06 1.74 -14.60
C ASN A 44 6.85 0.88 -14.24
N LYS A 45 6.70 0.54 -12.95
CA LYS A 45 5.60 -0.29 -12.45
C LYS A 45 4.34 0.55 -12.25
N GLY A 46 4.48 1.81 -11.87
CA GLY A 46 3.35 2.65 -11.48
C GLY A 46 2.94 2.47 -10.03
N ARG A 47 3.70 1.68 -9.26
CA ARG A 47 3.48 1.45 -7.84
C ARG A 47 4.81 1.24 -7.12
N CYS A 48 4.83 1.51 -5.83
CA CYS A 48 5.93 1.17 -4.94
C CYS A 48 5.37 0.57 -3.65
N ASP A 49 5.90 -0.59 -3.27
CA ASP A 49 5.49 -1.32 -2.07
C ASP A 49 6.17 -0.66 -0.86
N ILE A 50 5.39 -0.23 0.13
CA ILE A 50 5.89 0.63 1.23
C ILE A 50 5.86 -0.04 2.59
N ALA A 51 4.92 -0.94 2.87
CA ALA A 51 4.89 -1.65 4.13
C ALA A 51 4.35 -3.06 3.99
N TYR A 52 4.81 -3.95 4.87
CA TYR A 52 4.40 -5.34 4.94
C TYR A 52 4.37 -5.81 6.39
N THR A 53 3.34 -6.55 6.78
CA THR A 53 3.31 -7.32 8.03
C THR A 53 2.50 -8.59 7.87
N GLU A 54 2.83 -9.58 8.68
CA GLU A 54 1.99 -10.75 8.93
C GLU A 54 0.99 -10.40 10.04
N LEU A 55 -0.19 -11.02 10.01
CA LEU A 55 -1.16 -10.92 11.10
C LEU A 55 -0.71 -11.78 12.28
N ASP A 56 -1.03 -11.35 13.50
CA ASP A 56 -0.60 -12.02 14.74
C ASP A 56 -1.02 -13.50 14.86
N ASN A 57 -2.06 -13.90 14.12
CA ASN A 57 -2.57 -15.27 14.06
C ASN A 57 -1.92 -16.13 12.96
N GLU A 58 -0.97 -15.58 12.18
CA GLU A 58 -0.36 -16.20 10.99
C GLU A 58 -1.38 -16.57 9.89
N GLU A 59 -2.64 -16.13 10.00
CA GLU A 59 -3.70 -16.51 9.05
C GLU A 59 -3.75 -15.60 7.81
N GLY A 60 -2.91 -14.57 7.77
CA GLY A 60 -2.86 -13.63 6.67
C GLY A 60 -1.72 -12.62 6.74
N GLU A 61 -1.68 -11.76 5.73
CA GLU A 61 -0.67 -10.73 5.55
C GLU A 61 -1.31 -9.43 5.06
N ILE A 62 -0.67 -8.31 5.39
CA ILE A 62 -1.03 -6.97 4.94
C ILE A 62 0.12 -6.43 4.10
N GLN A 63 -0.17 -6.13 2.84
CA GLN A 63 0.72 -5.43 1.93
C GLN A 63 0.19 -4.03 1.64
N VAL A 64 1.01 -3.02 1.87
CA VAL A 64 0.65 -1.62 1.60
C VAL A 64 1.55 -1.08 0.50
N TYR A 65 0.96 -0.39 -0.48
CA TYR A 65 1.69 0.24 -1.58
C TYR A 65 1.05 1.56 -2.02
N ILE A 66 1.89 2.43 -2.56
CA ILE A 66 1.44 3.64 -3.26
C ILE A 66 1.24 3.27 -4.74
N ASP A 67 0.02 3.41 -5.24
CA ASP A 67 -0.30 3.39 -6.67
C ASP A 67 -0.17 4.80 -7.22
N PHE A 68 1.00 5.06 -7.79
CA PHE A 68 1.39 6.35 -8.33
C PHE A 68 0.56 6.75 -9.56
N LYS A 69 0.13 5.77 -10.36
CA LYS A 69 -0.62 6.03 -11.60
C LYS A 69 -2.04 6.51 -11.32
N ASN A 70 -2.66 5.96 -10.29
CA ASN A 70 -4.04 6.24 -9.95
C ASN A 70 -4.20 7.16 -8.74
N PHE A 71 -3.09 7.68 -8.20
CA PHE A 71 -3.07 8.50 -7.00
C PHE A 71 -3.75 7.83 -5.81
N ARG A 72 -3.27 6.66 -5.40
CA ARG A 72 -3.88 5.91 -4.29
C ARG A 72 -2.85 5.38 -3.32
N LEU A 73 -3.25 5.32 -2.06
CA LEU A 73 -2.66 4.43 -1.07
C LEU A 73 -3.56 3.19 -0.98
N VAL A 74 -2.97 2.02 -1.19
CA VAL A 74 -3.70 0.75 -1.21
C VAL A 74 -3.17 -0.17 -0.13
N ARG A 75 -4.08 -0.74 0.66
CA ARG A 75 -3.80 -1.81 1.62
C ARG A 75 -4.49 -3.08 1.12
N GLU A 76 -3.71 -4.13 0.89
CA GLU A 76 -4.20 -5.45 0.53
C GLU A 76 -4.04 -6.38 1.72
N ILE A 77 -5.15 -6.91 2.21
CA ILE A 77 -5.18 -7.91 3.29
C ILE A 77 -5.49 -9.24 2.63
N THR A 78 -4.56 -10.19 2.74
CA THR A 78 -4.69 -11.52 2.15
C THR A 78 -4.81 -12.57 3.26
N PHE A 79 -5.86 -13.38 3.21
CA PHE A 79 -6.07 -14.49 4.13
C PHE A 79 -5.63 -15.80 3.47
N CYS A 80 -4.57 -16.40 4.02
CA CYS A 80 -3.88 -17.55 3.42
C CYS A 80 -4.44 -18.90 3.88
N GLU A 81 -5.01 -18.96 5.08
CA GLU A 81 -5.56 -20.19 5.69
C GLU A 81 -7.00 -20.52 5.22
N LEU A 82 -7.57 -19.70 4.33
CA LEU A 82 -8.88 -19.97 3.76
C LEU A 82 -8.79 -20.93 2.55
N PRO A 83 -9.72 -21.88 2.40
CA PRO A 83 -9.75 -22.81 1.27
C PRO A 83 -9.90 -22.13 -0.09
N PHE A 84 -10.43 -20.90 -0.10
CA PHE A 84 -10.22 -19.95 -1.18
C PHE A 84 -9.54 -18.70 -0.61
N PRO A 85 -8.33 -18.34 -1.08
CA PRO A 85 -7.64 -17.16 -0.57
C PRO A 85 -8.53 -15.94 -0.78
N MET A 86 -8.89 -15.29 0.32
CA MET A 86 -9.68 -14.07 0.32
C MET A 86 -8.73 -12.89 0.36
N MET A 87 -9.01 -11.88 -0.47
CA MET A 87 -8.27 -10.64 -0.48
C MET A 87 -9.24 -9.48 -0.29
N ILE A 88 -8.97 -8.65 0.71
CA ILE A 88 -9.67 -7.38 0.93
C ILE A 88 -8.75 -6.26 0.49
N LYS A 89 -9.28 -5.29 -0.25
CA LYS A 89 -8.55 -4.10 -0.66
C LYS A 89 -9.18 -2.86 -0.06
N GLU A 90 -8.42 -2.14 0.75
CA GLU A 90 -8.77 -0.80 1.19
C GLU A 90 -8.02 0.21 0.31
N VAL A 91 -8.75 1.16 -0.26
CA VAL A 91 -8.23 2.16 -1.20
C VAL A 91 -8.53 3.54 -0.65
N GLN A 92 -7.47 4.32 -0.46
CA GLN A 92 -7.54 5.75 -0.19
C GLN A 92 -7.13 6.49 -1.46
N ASP A 93 -8.08 7.14 -2.13
CA ASP A 93 -7.80 8.03 -3.25
C ASP A 93 -7.13 9.31 -2.72
N LEU A 94 -6.09 9.75 -3.42
CA LEU A 94 -5.36 11.00 -3.22
C LEU A 94 -5.71 11.88 -4.41
N GLU A 95 -6.25 13.07 -4.19
CA GLU A 95 -6.80 13.92 -5.25
C GLU A 95 -5.71 14.59 -6.10
N SER A 96 -4.45 14.57 -5.64
CA SER A 96 -3.35 15.30 -6.26
C SER A 96 -1.96 14.75 -5.94
N ILE A 97 -0.95 15.22 -6.68
CA ILE A 97 0.46 14.90 -6.40
C ILE A 97 0.92 15.55 -5.10
N GLU A 98 0.41 16.73 -4.77
CA GLU A 98 0.69 17.43 -3.52
C GLU A 98 0.18 16.62 -2.33
N GLU A 99 -1.01 16.03 -2.44
CA GLU A 99 -1.56 15.15 -1.41
C GLU A 99 -0.74 13.87 -1.25
N MET A 100 -0.27 13.29 -2.37
CA MET A 100 0.64 12.14 -2.31
C MET A 100 1.98 12.47 -1.67
N ILE A 101 2.53 13.66 -1.90
CA ILE A 101 3.72 14.14 -1.20
C ILE A 101 3.42 14.22 0.29
N LEU A 102 2.33 14.87 0.70
CA LEU A 102 1.95 15.02 2.10
C LEU A 102 1.77 13.66 2.79
N GLU A 103 1.01 12.75 2.17
CA GLU A 103 0.79 11.39 2.67
C GLU A 103 2.12 10.63 2.82
N SER A 104 3.03 10.75 1.84
CA SER A 104 4.35 10.12 1.91
C SER A 104 5.26 10.71 3.01
N GLU A 105 5.10 11.99 3.35
CA GLU A 105 5.84 12.64 4.45
C GLU A 105 5.37 12.16 5.84
N SER A 106 4.10 11.75 5.95
CA SER A 106 3.47 11.34 7.21
C SER A 106 3.35 9.82 7.40
N LEU A 107 4.01 9.01 6.56
CA LEU A 107 3.94 7.55 6.67
C LEU A 107 4.31 7.06 8.09
N ASN A 108 3.38 6.29 8.66
CA ASN A 108 3.50 5.68 9.97
C ASN A 108 3.19 4.18 9.84
N PHE A 109 4.11 3.31 10.26
CA PHE A 109 3.96 1.88 10.07
C PHE A 109 2.68 1.35 10.73
N ASP A 110 2.46 1.66 12.01
CA ASP A 110 1.31 1.17 12.79
C ASP A 110 -0.03 1.60 12.16
N GLU A 111 -0.10 2.82 11.62
CA GLU A 111 -1.30 3.31 10.91
C GLU A 111 -1.47 2.64 9.55
N LEU A 112 -0.38 2.42 8.80
CA LEU A 112 -0.41 1.80 7.48
C LEU A 112 -0.89 0.36 7.54
N VAL A 113 -0.44 -0.39 8.54
CA VAL A 113 -0.80 -1.81 8.73
C VAL A 113 -1.98 -2.02 9.67
N SER A 114 -2.61 -0.94 10.15
CA SER A 114 -3.87 -1.05 10.86
C SER A 114 -4.99 -1.45 9.90
N CYS A 115 -5.84 -2.38 10.33
CA CYS A 115 -7.04 -2.74 9.59
C CYS A 115 -8.23 -1.97 10.15
N ILE A 116 -8.99 -1.36 9.24
CA ILE A 116 -10.26 -0.73 9.61
C ILE A 116 -11.35 -1.81 9.74
N VAL A 117 -11.19 -2.91 9.01
CA VAL A 117 -12.10 -4.06 9.08
C VAL A 117 -11.86 -4.85 10.36
N ASP A 118 -12.90 -4.99 11.17
CA ASP A 118 -12.88 -5.86 12.34
C ASP A 118 -12.83 -7.33 11.87
N TYR A 119 -11.74 -8.01 12.17
CA TYR A 119 -11.54 -9.42 11.83
C TYR A 119 -12.63 -10.32 12.43
N ASP A 120 -13.17 -9.95 13.60
CA ASP A 120 -14.25 -10.68 14.25
C ASP A 120 -15.57 -10.51 13.49
N GLU A 121 -15.76 -9.41 12.76
CA GLU A 121 -16.96 -9.16 11.94
C GLU A 121 -16.93 -9.94 10.61
N LEU A 122 -15.75 -10.33 10.11
CA LEU A 122 -15.61 -11.04 8.83
C LEU A 122 -16.10 -12.50 8.87
N ASN A 123 -16.56 -13.01 10.01
CA ASN A 123 -17.10 -14.36 10.22
C ASN A 123 -16.29 -15.45 9.50
N ILE A 124 -14.97 -15.38 9.62
CA ILE A 124 -13.99 -16.20 8.89
C ILE A 124 -14.22 -17.69 9.13
N GLU A 125 -14.64 -18.09 10.33
CA GLU A 125 -15.00 -19.47 10.67
C GLU A 125 -16.23 -19.97 9.91
N GLU A 126 -17.22 -19.12 9.65
CA GLU A 126 -18.36 -19.46 8.81
C GLU A 126 -17.90 -19.69 7.35
N LEU A 127 -17.01 -18.85 6.84
CA LEU A 127 -16.42 -19.00 5.50
C LEU A 127 -15.58 -20.28 5.37
N LYS A 128 -14.79 -20.64 6.38
CA LYS A 128 -14.07 -21.93 6.48
C LYS A 128 -15.03 -23.13 6.47
N SER A 129 -16.22 -22.99 7.08
CA SER A 129 -17.21 -24.06 7.16
C SER A 129 -18.00 -24.30 5.87
N LEU A 130 -18.17 -23.26 5.03
CA LEU A 130 -18.92 -23.32 3.76
C LEU A 130 -18.18 -24.05 2.62
N THR A 131 -16.97 -24.52 2.90
CA THR A 131 -16.03 -25.10 1.94
C THR A 131 -15.61 -26.52 2.29
N LEU A 132 -16.16 -27.08 3.38
CA LEU A 132 -16.16 -28.51 3.74
C LEU A 132 -17.44 -29.20 3.25
#